data_AF-A0A1S8MYZ0-F1
#
_entry.id   AF-A0A1S8MYZ0-F1
#
_cell.length_a   1.000
_cell.length_b   1.000
_cell.length_c   1.000
_cell.angle_alpha   90.00
_cell.angle_beta   90.00
_cell.angle_gamma   90.00
#
_symmetry.space_group_name_H-M   'P 1'
#
loop_
_entity.id
_entity.type
_entity.pdbx_description
1 polymer ?
#
loop_
_entity_poly.entity_id
_entity_poly.type
_entity_poly.pdbx_seq_one_letter_code
_entity_poly.pdbx_strand_id
1 'polypeptide(L)'
;MNIISRADTVKQKIERNIHYIYKISGKLDLKYSHIRVFHYINGMYGLVVEKNVPLWKINLDSEIESLEEVLNDSKFFKLKEDKAVTSLYNYVLKTNEMIKTKYKYKIKKFMNFK
;
A
#
# COMPACT_ATOMS: atom_id res chain seq x y z
N MET A 1 23.32 -23.36 8.32
CA MET A 1 22.36 -22.54 9.08
C MET A 1 22.29 -21.17 8.38
N ASN A 2 21.23 -20.88 7.63
CA ASN A 2 21.12 -19.59 6.92
C ASN A 2 20.83 -18.48 7.92
N ILE A 3 21.82 -17.61 8.15
CA ILE A 3 21.65 -16.40 8.94
C ILE A 3 20.74 -15.47 8.12
N ILE A 4 19.44 -15.48 8.42
CA ILE A 4 18.49 -14.53 7.83
C ILE A 4 18.94 -13.14 8.29
N SER A 5 19.47 -12.33 7.38
CA SER A 5 19.90 -10.99 7.72
C SER A 5 18.70 -10.14 8.15
N ARG A 6 18.90 -9.17 9.04
CA ARG A 6 17.84 -8.22 9.44
C ARG A 6 17.28 -7.44 8.24
N ALA A 7 18.04 -7.32 7.14
CA ALA A 7 17.55 -6.70 5.91
C ALA A 7 16.55 -7.60 5.16
N ASP A 8 16.74 -8.92 5.19
CA ASP A 8 15.84 -9.88 4.55
C ASP A 8 14.49 -9.96 5.29
N THR A 9 14.48 -9.82 6.61
CA THR A 9 13.24 -9.80 7.39
C THR A 9 12.36 -8.58 7.09
N VAL A 10 12.96 -7.39 6.86
CA VAL A 10 12.20 -6.19 6.48
C VAL A 10 11.61 -6.34 5.07
N LYS A 11 12.36 -6.91 4.11
CA LYS A 11 11.85 -7.14 2.75
C LYS A 11 10.64 -8.08 2.79
N GLN A 12 10.79 -9.23 3.44
CA GLN A 12 9.72 -10.22 3.59
C GLN A 12 8.49 -9.63 4.29
N LYS A 13 8.69 -8.75 5.28
CA LYS A 13 7.59 -8.06 5.96
C LYS A 13 6.85 -7.10 5.03
N ILE A 14 7.57 -6.34 4.20
CA ILE A 14 6.95 -5.48 3.18
C ILE A 14 6.14 -6.33 2.22
N GLU A 15 6.71 -7.42 1.69
CA GLU A 15 6.02 -8.31 0.75
C GLU A 15 4.75 -8.90 1.36
N ARG A 16 4.80 -9.38 2.61
CA ARG A 16 3.61 -9.87 3.34
C ARG A 16 2.52 -8.80 3.45
N ASN A 17 2.90 -7.57 3.80
CA ASN A 17 1.95 -6.47 3.88
C ASN A 17 1.34 -6.17 2.50
N ILE A 18 2.13 -6.17 1.44
CA ILE A 18 1.67 -5.94 0.06
C ILE A 18 0.63 -6.97 -0.35
N HIS A 19 0.89 -8.26 -0.11
CA HIS A 19 -0.10 -9.30 -0.41
C HIS A 19 -1.39 -9.13 0.39
N TYR A 20 -1.28 -8.72 1.66
CA TYR A 20 -2.45 -8.45 2.49
C TYR A 20 -3.26 -7.25 1.98
N ILE A 21 -2.58 -6.14 1.65
CA ILE A 21 -3.18 -4.94 1.08
C ILE A 21 -3.87 -5.26 -0.24
N TYR A 22 -3.20 -5.99 -1.14
CA TYR A 22 -3.77 -6.39 -2.43
C TYR A 22 -5.07 -7.18 -2.25
N LYS A 23 -5.06 -8.19 -1.35
CA LYS A 23 -6.24 -9.00 -1.07
C LYS A 23 -7.40 -8.19 -0.48
N ILE A 24 -7.12 -7.25 0.44
CA ILE A 24 -8.17 -6.46 1.10
C ILE A 24 -8.70 -5.37 0.17
N SER A 25 -7.83 -4.65 -0.53
CA SER A 25 -8.22 -3.61 -1.47
C SER A 25 -9.10 -4.19 -2.58
N GLY A 26 -8.78 -5.36 -3.15
CA GLY A 26 -9.65 -6.02 -4.13
C GLY A 26 -11.06 -6.35 -3.59
N LYS A 27 -11.18 -6.75 -2.32
CA LYS A 27 -12.50 -6.99 -1.70
C LYS A 27 -13.28 -5.68 -1.47
N LEU A 28 -12.57 -4.64 -1.03
CA LEU A 28 -13.17 -3.33 -0.79
C LEU A 28 -13.55 -2.63 -2.10
N ASP A 29 -12.79 -2.83 -3.18
CA ASP A 29 -13.11 -2.33 -4.52
C ASP A 29 -14.42 -2.94 -5.02
N LEU A 30 -14.63 -4.25 -4.82
CA LEU A 30 -15.90 -4.89 -5.15
C LEU A 30 -17.07 -4.39 -4.28
N LYS A 31 -16.84 -4.20 -2.98
CA LYS A 31 -17.87 -3.77 -2.02
C LYS A 31 -18.24 -2.30 -2.16
N TYR A 32 -17.26 -1.46 -2.50
CA TYR A 32 -17.35 0.00 -2.56
C TYR A 32 -16.85 0.51 -3.91
N SER A 33 -17.36 -0.05 -5.01
CA SER A 33 -16.89 0.22 -6.37
C SER A 33 -17.00 1.68 -6.83
N HIS A 34 -17.83 2.48 -6.17
CA HIS A 34 -17.92 3.93 -6.40
C HIS A 34 -16.75 4.71 -5.77
N ILE A 35 -15.94 4.06 -4.94
CA ILE A 35 -14.82 4.65 -4.20
C ILE A 35 -13.51 4.27 -4.88
N ARG A 36 -13.08 5.13 -5.80
CA ARG A 36 -11.95 4.86 -6.70
C ARG A 36 -10.61 4.62 -6.00
N VAL A 37 -10.41 5.11 -4.78
CA VAL A 37 -9.14 4.92 -4.06
C VAL A 37 -8.83 3.43 -3.82
N PHE A 38 -9.83 2.58 -3.60
CA PHE A 38 -9.61 1.14 -3.45
C PHE A 38 -9.14 0.50 -4.76
N HIS A 39 -9.73 0.91 -5.88
CA HIS A 39 -9.30 0.49 -7.21
C HIS A 39 -7.84 0.86 -7.50
N TYR A 40 -7.45 2.11 -7.21
CA TYR A 40 -6.08 2.59 -7.45
C TYR A 40 -5.05 1.84 -6.59
N ILE A 41 -5.34 1.65 -5.30
CA ILE A 41 -4.48 0.87 -4.40
C ILE A 41 -4.33 -0.57 -4.91
N ASN A 42 -5.44 -1.20 -5.30
CA ASN A 42 -5.43 -2.55 -5.83
C ASN A 42 -4.57 -2.65 -7.11
N GLY A 43 -4.70 -1.69 -8.03
CA GLY A 43 -3.88 -1.61 -9.25
C GLY A 43 -2.39 -1.47 -8.94
N MET A 44 -2.02 -0.56 -8.04
CA MET A 44 -0.61 -0.31 -7.69
C MET A 44 0.07 -1.49 -7.01
N TYR A 45 -0.59 -2.13 -6.03
CA TYR A 45 -0.02 -3.33 -5.41
C TYR A 45 -0.13 -4.57 -6.29
N GLY A 46 -1.11 -4.64 -7.19
CA GLY A 46 -1.22 -5.67 -8.23
C GLY A 46 -0.02 -5.66 -9.17
N LEU A 47 0.54 -4.49 -9.51
CA LEU A 47 1.80 -4.41 -10.25
C LEU A 47 2.96 -5.13 -9.54
N VAL A 48 3.01 -5.07 -8.20
CA VAL A 48 4.02 -5.79 -7.44
C VAL A 48 3.71 -7.28 -7.40
N VAL A 49 2.49 -7.65 -7.02
CA VAL A 49 2.10 -9.04 -6.77
C VAL A 49 2.06 -9.87 -8.04
N GLU A 50 1.50 -9.32 -9.12
CA GLU A 50 1.24 -10.07 -10.36
C GLU A 50 2.28 -9.81 -11.44
N LYS A 51 2.81 -8.58 -11.49
CA LYS A 51 3.77 -8.16 -12.53
C LYS A 51 5.21 -8.08 -12.02
N ASN A 52 5.45 -8.45 -10.76
CA ASN A 52 6.77 -8.43 -10.12
C ASN A 52 7.49 -7.07 -10.23
N VAL A 53 6.72 -5.98 -10.25
CA VAL A 53 7.29 -4.62 -10.26
C VAL A 53 8.11 -4.42 -8.98
N PRO A 54 9.33 -3.85 -9.07
CA PRO A 54 10.17 -3.65 -7.88
C PRO A 54 9.49 -2.78 -6.82
N LEU A 55 9.58 -3.20 -5.55
CA LEU A 55 8.94 -2.54 -4.39
C LEU A 55 9.20 -1.04 -4.30
N TRP A 56 10.41 -0.60 -4.68
CA TRP A 56 10.82 0.80 -4.60
C TRP A 56 10.20 1.70 -5.67
N LYS A 57 9.48 1.13 -6.65
CA LYS A 57 8.71 1.90 -7.65
C LYS A 57 7.30 2.24 -7.18
N ILE A 58 6.86 1.71 -6.05
CA ILE A 58 5.55 2.01 -5.48
C ILE A 58 5.64 3.30 -4.67
N ASN A 59 4.76 4.25 -4.99
CA ASN A 59 4.51 5.46 -4.23
C ASN A 59 3.00 5.62 -4.10
N LEU A 60 2.52 5.88 -2.89
CA LEU A 60 1.09 5.90 -2.56
C LEU A 60 0.71 7.12 -1.70
N ASP A 61 1.51 8.18 -1.73
CA ASP A 61 1.23 9.37 -0.93
C ASP A 61 -0.14 9.96 -1.26
N SER A 62 -0.46 10.08 -2.55
CA SER A 62 -1.75 10.57 -3.02
C SER A 62 -2.92 9.63 -2.65
N GLU A 63 -2.72 8.31 -2.70
CA GLU A 63 -3.75 7.36 -2.27
C GLU A 63 -3.95 7.35 -0.75
N ILE A 64 -2.90 7.60 0.03
CA ILE A 64 -2.99 7.76 1.49
C ILE A 64 -3.81 9.00 1.82
N GLU A 65 -3.51 10.14 1.20
CA GLU A 65 -4.27 11.38 1.34
C GLU A 65 -5.75 11.16 0.95
N SER A 66 -5.99 10.50 -0.18
CA SER A 66 -7.36 10.18 -0.63
C SER A 66 -8.10 9.24 0.34
N LEU A 67 -7.41 8.27 0.95
CA LEU A 67 -8.00 7.42 1.99
C LEU A 67 -8.34 8.22 3.25
N GLU A 68 -7.49 9.16 3.66
CA GLU A 68 -7.76 10.05 4.78
C GLU A 68 -8.98 10.93 4.51
N GLU A 69 -9.09 11.50 3.30
CA GLU A 69 -10.26 12.28 2.89
C GLU A 69 -11.54 11.43 2.92
N VAL A 70 -11.52 10.24 2.32
CA VAL A 70 -12.67 9.32 2.31
C VAL A 70 -13.08 8.92 3.72
N LEU A 71 -12.12 8.67 4.60
CA LEU A 71 -12.42 8.39 6.01
C LEU A 71 -12.98 9.64 6.69
N ASN A 72 -12.44 10.82 6.44
CA ASN A 72 -12.85 12.06 7.11
C ASN A 72 -14.18 12.64 6.62
N ASP A 73 -14.62 12.30 5.42
CA ASP A 73 -15.89 12.76 4.87
C ASP A 73 -17.10 12.15 5.60
N SER A 74 -17.96 13.04 6.09
CA SER A 74 -19.24 12.73 6.73
C SER A 74 -20.16 11.81 5.90
N LYS A 75 -20.08 11.86 4.57
CA LYS A 75 -20.87 11.03 3.65
C LYS A 75 -20.50 9.55 3.73
N PHE A 76 -19.30 9.25 4.22
CA PHE A 76 -18.74 7.92 4.27
C PHE A 76 -18.56 7.38 5.69
N PHE A 77 -19.38 7.84 6.65
CA PHE A 77 -19.29 7.40 8.05
C PHE A 77 -19.27 5.87 8.22
N LYS A 78 -20.00 5.14 7.37
CA LYS A 78 -20.03 3.66 7.38
C LYS A 78 -18.69 3.01 7.00
N LEU A 79 -17.82 3.70 6.25
CA LEU A 79 -16.48 3.20 5.92
C LEU A 79 -15.54 3.29 7.11
N LYS A 80 -15.66 4.35 7.93
CA LYS A 80 -14.88 4.50 9.17
C LYS A 80 -15.12 3.35 10.15
N GLU A 81 -16.33 2.84 10.19
CA GLU A 81 -16.71 1.69 11.03
C GLU A 81 -16.33 0.34 10.41
N ASP A 82 -16.04 0.30 9.11
CA ASP A 82 -15.58 -0.91 8.45
C ASP A 82 -14.12 -1.18 8.82
N LYS A 83 -13.93 -2.14 9.72
CA LYS A 83 -12.61 -2.60 10.18
C LYS A 83 -11.67 -2.95 9.04
N ALA A 84 -12.17 -3.44 7.90
CA ALA A 84 -11.34 -3.75 6.74
C ALA A 84 -10.77 -2.48 6.08
N VAL A 85 -11.53 -1.39 6.04
CA VAL A 85 -11.07 -0.09 5.50
C VAL A 85 -10.02 0.51 6.44
N THR A 86 -10.29 0.55 7.74
CA THR A 86 -9.31 1.05 8.73
C THR A 86 -8.02 0.22 8.73
N SER A 87 -8.14 -1.11 8.60
CA SER A 87 -6.98 -1.99 8.48
C SER A 87 -6.20 -1.70 7.19
N LEU A 88 -6.89 -1.58 6.05
CA LEU A 88 -6.27 -1.25 4.78
C LEU A 88 -5.45 0.03 4.90
N TYR A 89 -6.05 1.12 5.40
CA TYR A 89 -5.37 2.40 5.56
C TYR A 89 -4.09 2.28 6.40
N ASN A 90 -4.18 1.67 7.59
CA ASN A 90 -3.02 1.49 8.46
C ASN A 90 -1.90 0.66 7.81
N TYR A 91 -2.28 -0.40 7.06
CA TYR A 91 -1.29 -1.22 6.36
C TYR A 91 -0.66 -0.48 5.18
N VAL A 92 -1.43 0.30 4.42
CA VAL A 92 -0.91 1.12 3.30
C VAL A 92 0.09 2.14 3.81
N LEU A 93 -0.29 2.92 4.84
CA LEU A 93 0.58 3.93 5.45
C LEU A 93 1.91 3.33 5.90
N LYS A 94 1.84 2.32 6.78
CA LYS A 94 3.03 1.66 7.33
C LYS A 94 3.92 1.04 6.25
N THR A 95 3.31 0.44 5.23
CA THR A 95 4.07 -0.24 4.17
C THR A 95 4.76 0.76 3.26
N ASN A 96 4.10 1.87 2.91
CA ASN A 96 4.68 2.96 2.14
C ASN A 96 5.89 3.57 2.87
N GLU A 97 5.79 3.82 4.18
CA GLU A 97 6.90 4.31 5.01
C GLU A 97 8.08 3.31 5.05
N MET A 98 7.78 2.02 5.21
CA MET A 98 8.81 0.97 5.21
C MET A 98 9.54 0.88 3.87
N ILE A 99 8.82 1.00 2.75
CA ILE A 99 9.40 1.03 1.41
C ILE A 99 10.31 2.25 1.25
N LYS A 100 9.81 3.45 1.56
CA LYS A 100 10.57 4.70 1.49
C LYS A 100 11.85 4.64 2.32
N THR A 101 11.77 4.10 3.53
CA THR A 101 12.93 3.95 4.42
C THR A 101 13.93 2.95 3.87
N LYS A 102 13.49 1.75 3.50
CA LYS A 102 14.37 0.66 3.03
C LYS A 102 15.03 1.00 1.67
N TYR A 103 14.33 1.71 0.80
CA TYR A 103 14.74 1.95 -0.57
C TYR A 103 15.06 3.42 -0.89
N LYS A 104 15.25 4.27 0.13
CA LYS A 104 15.52 5.72 0.02
C LYS A 104 16.50 6.08 -1.10
N TYR A 105 17.65 5.39 -1.18
CA TYR A 105 18.68 5.67 -2.19
C TYR A 105 18.26 5.27 -3.61
N LYS A 106 17.51 4.17 -3.78
CA LYS A 106 17.01 3.74 -5.10
C LYS A 106 15.94 4.71 -5.60
N ILE A 107 15.05 5.13 -4.71
CA ILE A 107 14.00 6.12 -5.00
C ILE A 107 14.63 7.46 -5.40
N LYS A 108 15.56 7.99 -4.59
CA LYS A 108 16.27 9.24 -4.88
C LYS A 108 16.99 9.18 -6.24
N LYS A 109 17.68 8.07 -6.52
CA LYS A 109 18.34 7.88 -7.81
C LYS A 109 17.33 7.91 -8.95
N PHE A 110 16.23 7.16 -8.85
CA PHE A 110 15.20 7.11 -9.90
C PHE A 110 14.54 8.47 -10.16
N MET A 111 14.26 9.25 -9.12
CA MET A 111 13.66 10.59 -9.25
C MET A 111 14.61 11.60 -9.91
N ASN A 112 15.92 11.49 -9.70
CA ASN A 112 16.91 12.37 -10.32
C ASN A 112 17.14 12.08 -11.82
N PHE A 113 16.56 11.01 -12.38
CA PHE A 113 16.66 10.67 -13.80
C PHE A 113 15.37 10.94 -14.59
N LYS A 114 14.33 11.51 -13.94
CA LYS A 114 13.10 11.98 -14.59
C LYS A 114 13.14 13.49 -14.74
#